data_AF-N9DE89-F1
#
_entry.id   AF-N9DE89-F1
#
_cell.length_a   1.000
_cell.length_b   1.000
_cell.length_c   1.000
_cell.angle_alpha   90.00
_cell.angle_beta   90.00
_cell.angle_gamma   90.00
#
_symmetry.space_group_name_H-M   'P 1'
#
loop_
_entity.id
_entity.type
_entity.pdbx_description
1 polymer ?
#
loop_
_entity_poly.entity_id
_entity_poly.type
_entity_poly.pdbx_seq_one_letter_code
_entity_poly.pdbx_strand_id
1 'polypeptide(L)'
;MGQSWSKPKLDYVNWKGKRKLVMLVSGGYDAGGENGDGLWTHGKRTGFAGYEYFNFRQGQAESDCKPEGESEDITCSTKNIGSGVYMFDADNGDLLWFADSRPSTGITQDVIHLQSKDLSYSTVTDIKTVDRNNDGIIDHLYLGDLAGQAFRIDLKNNGLKSTYDTQITKILDLHKSNGTSPRFYMSPVFTAHRSGGKAEGGDIVTVTFISGNKSSPLLATSDSLESTGQENSNNLEYDAVYAIYDYDIYPNGYYYPDHTKSLGARTLSSQASDTMSITKLKLIENTAKSNATITGAQVGKFTQEKGTDNKLITSVDKKTGWGGWYYPFKKTYLKASANPAVIKGLTPLIAMQNSLYVTMYDAALAGTTSGCGAGVKGQSFTKRLCLPTGVCPEDADYTYNLGSGIVSVTVGPDGKGGRVIIVPEPNPDSNMTKPCEGAGCKEGEDLVPAGGAIRFIPNRWYERYAKTS
;
A
#
# COMPACT_ATOMS: atom_id res chain seq x y z
N MET A 1 -5.48 5.07 -20.70
CA MET A 1 -4.25 5.39 -19.91
C MET A 1 -4.22 6.89 -19.64
N GLY A 2 -3.60 7.30 -18.54
CA GLY A 2 -3.22 8.69 -18.22
C GLY A 2 -1.69 8.82 -18.21
N GLN A 3 -1.14 9.79 -17.48
CA GLN A 3 0.30 9.93 -17.34
C GLN A 3 0.90 8.79 -16.49
N SER A 4 1.68 7.89 -17.08
CA SER A 4 2.27 6.80 -16.30
C SER A 4 3.41 7.28 -15.42
N TRP A 5 3.23 7.19 -14.09
CA TRP A 5 4.25 7.57 -13.09
C TRP A 5 4.83 6.36 -12.35
N SER A 6 4.22 5.18 -12.51
CA SER A 6 4.71 3.94 -11.94
C SER A 6 5.96 3.48 -12.68
N LYS A 7 6.95 2.93 -11.97
CA LYS A 7 8.05 2.22 -12.61
C LYS A 7 7.52 0.95 -13.29
N PRO A 8 7.68 0.79 -14.62
CA PRO A 8 7.27 -0.42 -15.30
C PRO A 8 7.94 -1.67 -14.69
N LYS A 9 7.19 -2.76 -14.57
CA LYS A 9 7.73 -4.05 -14.12
C LYS A 9 7.98 -4.95 -15.32
N LEU A 10 9.24 -5.33 -15.52
CA LEU A 10 9.64 -6.34 -16.48
C LEU A 10 9.70 -7.69 -15.78
N ASP A 11 8.93 -8.66 -16.27
CA ASP A 11 8.89 -10.01 -15.71
C ASP A 11 8.27 -11.00 -16.69
N TYR A 12 8.23 -12.28 -16.32
CA TYR A 12 7.69 -13.34 -17.18
C TYR A 12 6.27 -13.74 -16.79
N VAL A 13 5.44 -13.97 -17.81
CA VAL A 13 4.11 -14.56 -17.66
C VAL A 13 4.00 -15.81 -18.53
N ASN A 14 3.06 -16.71 -18.19
CA ASN A 14 2.66 -17.80 -19.07
C ASN A 14 1.62 -17.27 -20.07
N TRP A 15 2.08 -16.74 -21.20
CA TRP A 15 1.22 -16.22 -22.26
C TRP A 15 0.79 -17.33 -23.23
N LYS A 16 -0.46 -17.78 -23.10
CA LYS A 16 -1.07 -18.82 -23.98
C LYS A 16 -0.18 -20.07 -24.11
N GLY A 17 0.37 -20.52 -22.98
CA GLY A 17 1.24 -21.69 -22.91
C GLY A 17 2.72 -21.43 -23.15
N LYS A 18 3.12 -20.20 -23.47
CA LYS A 18 4.52 -19.83 -23.70
C LYS A 18 5.00 -18.88 -22.63
N ARG A 19 6.20 -19.13 -22.10
CA ARG A 19 6.90 -18.16 -21.26
C ARG A 19 7.20 -16.91 -22.09
N LYS A 20 6.65 -15.76 -21.70
CA LYS A 20 6.79 -14.50 -22.41
C LYS A 20 7.27 -13.40 -21.46
N LEU A 21 8.29 -12.66 -21.88
CA LEU A 21 8.75 -11.48 -21.18
C LEU A 21 7.78 -10.33 -21.50
N VAL A 22 7.29 -9.67 -20.46
CA VAL A 22 6.30 -8.60 -20.57
C VAL A 22 6.67 -7.39 -19.73
N MET A 23 6.15 -6.24 -20.13
CA MET A 23 6.20 -4.99 -19.37
C MET A 23 4.80 -4.69 -18.81
N LEU A 24 4.69 -4.68 -17.49
CA LEU A 24 3.48 -4.33 -16.76
C LEU A 24 3.53 -2.87 -16.30
N VAL A 25 2.46 -2.13 -16.59
CA VAL A 25 2.34 -0.70 -16.32
C VAL A 25 0.96 -0.40 -15.71
N SER A 26 0.91 0.47 -14.71
CA SER A 26 -0.38 0.95 -14.18
C SER A 26 -1.05 1.92 -15.17
N GLY A 27 -2.34 2.19 -15.01
CA GLY A 27 -3.11 3.00 -15.94
C GLY A 27 -2.67 4.47 -16.00
N GLY A 28 -2.12 5.01 -14.92
CA GLY A 28 -1.51 6.33 -14.84
C GLY A 28 -2.30 7.34 -14.02
N TYR A 29 -1.78 8.56 -14.02
CA TYR A 29 -2.29 9.73 -13.31
C TYR A 29 -3.16 10.56 -14.25
N ASP A 30 -4.37 10.91 -13.81
CA ASP A 30 -5.22 11.88 -14.48
C ASP A 30 -4.91 13.30 -13.98
N ALA A 31 -4.15 14.04 -14.80
CA ALA A 31 -3.80 15.44 -14.55
C ALA A 31 -4.86 16.42 -15.09
N GLY A 32 -6.06 15.93 -15.39
CA GLY A 32 -7.18 16.69 -15.92
C GLY A 32 -7.08 17.00 -17.42
N GLY A 33 -8.10 17.73 -17.91
CA GLY A 33 -8.27 18.02 -19.33
C GLY A 33 -8.85 16.86 -20.13
N GLU A 34 -8.89 17.01 -21.45
CA GLU A 34 -9.57 16.05 -22.32
C GLU A 34 -8.88 14.67 -22.32
N ASN A 35 -7.55 14.66 -22.27
CA ASN A 35 -6.71 13.46 -22.38
C ASN A 35 -6.06 13.04 -21.05
N GLY A 36 -6.33 13.76 -19.95
CA GLY A 36 -5.73 13.52 -18.63
C GLY A 36 -4.25 13.88 -18.54
N ASP A 37 -3.75 14.72 -19.45
CA ASP A 37 -2.36 15.15 -19.50
C ASP A 37 -2.17 16.65 -19.18
N GLY A 38 -3.23 17.31 -18.72
CA GLY A 38 -3.25 18.73 -18.32
C GLY A 38 -4.30 19.55 -19.06
N LEU A 39 -4.40 20.82 -18.67
CA LEU A 39 -5.25 21.80 -19.33
C LEU A 39 -4.49 22.45 -20.49
N TRP A 40 -5.15 22.60 -21.65
CA TRP A 40 -4.54 23.10 -22.87
C TRP A 40 -5.31 24.27 -23.47
N THR A 41 -4.59 25.23 -24.07
CA THR A 41 -5.17 26.35 -24.81
C THR A 41 -4.25 26.69 -25.97
N HIS A 42 -4.77 26.73 -27.21
CA HIS A 42 -4.00 26.97 -28.44
C HIS A 42 -2.73 26.08 -28.55
N GLY A 43 -2.85 24.80 -28.20
CA GLY A 43 -1.74 23.83 -28.26
C GLY A 43 -0.64 24.03 -27.21
N LYS A 44 -0.85 24.89 -26.21
CA LYS A 44 0.05 25.08 -25.07
C LYS A 44 -0.61 24.64 -23.77
N ARG A 45 0.12 23.91 -22.93
CA ARG A 45 -0.36 23.52 -21.60
C ARG A 45 -0.42 24.75 -20.70
N THR A 46 -1.59 25.01 -20.11
CA THR A 46 -1.85 26.18 -19.25
C THR A 46 -1.88 25.82 -17.77
N GLY A 47 -2.05 24.54 -17.45
CA GLY A 47 -2.05 24.07 -16.07
C GLY A 47 -2.39 22.59 -15.97
N PHE A 48 -2.71 22.17 -14.76
CA PHE A 48 -3.16 20.82 -14.43
C PHE A 48 -4.46 20.91 -13.62
N ALA A 49 -5.23 19.84 -13.66
CA ALA A 49 -6.43 19.64 -12.85
C ALA A 49 -6.49 18.17 -12.42
N GLY A 50 -7.67 17.58 -12.31
CA GLY A 50 -7.78 16.16 -11.97
C GLY A 50 -7.26 15.88 -10.56
N TYR A 51 -6.43 14.85 -10.40
CA TYR A 51 -5.87 14.47 -9.11
C TYR A 51 -4.91 15.50 -8.49
N GLU A 52 -4.63 16.63 -9.15
CA GLU A 52 -3.94 17.75 -8.51
C GLU A 52 -4.79 18.35 -7.38
N TYR A 53 -6.12 18.30 -7.53
CA TYR A 53 -7.06 18.66 -6.48
C TYR A 53 -7.15 17.56 -5.43
N PHE A 54 -7.07 17.92 -4.15
CA PHE A 54 -7.12 16.96 -3.03
C PHE A 54 -8.46 16.20 -2.95
N ASN A 55 -9.54 16.81 -3.41
CA ASN A 55 -10.91 16.31 -3.38
C ASN A 55 -11.44 15.89 -4.77
N PHE A 56 -10.56 15.56 -5.71
CA PHE A 56 -10.97 15.16 -7.05
C PHE A 56 -11.87 13.91 -7.07
N ARG A 57 -12.98 14.00 -7.80
CA ARG A 57 -14.00 12.97 -7.98
C ARG A 57 -13.97 12.47 -9.43
N GLN A 58 -13.34 11.31 -9.65
CA GLN A 58 -13.20 10.71 -10.97
C GLN A 58 -14.35 9.72 -11.28
N GLY A 59 -14.69 9.55 -12.56
CA GLY A 59 -15.66 8.55 -13.02
C GLY A 59 -17.10 8.77 -12.52
N GLN A 60 -17.50 10.03 -12.32
CA GLN A 60 -18.83 10.39 -11.83
C GLN A 60 -19.87 10.45 -12.96
N ALA A 61 -21.16 10.55 -12.62
CA ALA A 61 -22.19 10.84 -13.61
C ALA A 61 -22.11 12.30 -14.06
N GLU A 62 -22.57 12.59 -15.29
CA GLU A 62 -22.58 13.95 -15.84
C GLU A 62 -23.34 14.93 -14.94
N SER A 63 -24.46 14.49 -14.37
CA SER A 63 -25.27 15.27 -13.42
C SER A 63 -24.54 15.67 -12.14
N ASP A 64 -23.51 14.91 -11.74
CA ASP A 64 -22.74 15.17 -10.52
C ASP A 64 -21.58 16.15 -10.75
N CYS A 65 -21.09 16.25 -12.00
CA CYS A 65 -20.02 17.15 -12.41
C CYS A 65 -20.53 18.49 -12.97
N LYS A 66 -21.78 18.53 -13.44
CA LYS A 66 -22.41 19.74 -13.95
C LYS A 66 -23.89 19.77 -13.56
N PRO A 67 -24.20 20.18 -12.32
CA PRO A 67 -25.58 20.39 -11.89
C PRO A 67 -26.29 21.40 -12.80
N GLU A 68 -27.60 21.22 -13.01
CA GLU A 68 -28.38 22.09 -13.88
C GLU A 68 -28.36 23.54 -13.36
N GLY A 69 -27.88 24.47 -14.18
CA GLY A 69 -27.77 25.89 -13.82
C GLY A 69 -26.45 26.30 -13.16
N GLU A 70 -25.50 25.39 -12.98
CA GLU A 70 -24.17 25.66 -12.41
C GLU A 70 -23.04 25.57 -13.45
N SER A 71 -21.89 26.18 -13.12
CA SER A 71 -20.66 25.99 -13.89
C SER A 71 -20.09 24.58 -13.71
N GLU A 72 -19.27 24.13 -14.65
CA GLU A 72 -18.57 22.83 -14.53
C GLU A 72 -17.70 22.76 -13.26
N ASP A 73 -17.86 21.67 -12.50
CA ASP A 73 -17.04 21.37 -11.33
C ASP A 73 -15.67 20.87 -11.78
N ILE A 74 -14.64 21.71 -11.66
CA ILE A 74 -13.25 21.39 -12.02
C ILE A 74 -12.66 20.25 -11.17
N THR A 75 -13.28 19.93 -10.04
CA THR A 75 -12.90 18.80 -9.17
C THR A 75 -13.65 17.51 -9.52
N CYS A 76 -14.37 17.48 -10.64
CA CYS A 76 -15.15 16.33 -11.08
C CYS A 76 -14.79 15.91 -12.51
N SER A 77 -14.86 14.61 -12.79
CA SER A 77 -14.70 14.07 -14.14
C SER A 77 -15.63 12.89 -14.36
N THR A 78 -16.24 12.81 -15.53
CA THR A 78 -17.03 11.65 -15.97
C THR A 78 -16.16 10.55 -16.60
N LYS A 79 -14.87 10.82 -16.79
CA LYS A 79 -13.93 9.89 -17.44
C LYS A 79 -13.14 9.08 -16.40
N ASN A 80 -12.75 7.87 -16.77
CA ASN A 80 -11.88 6.99 -15.98
C ASN A 80 -10.43 7.02 -16.48
N ILE A 81 -9.91 8.21 -16.79
CA ILE A 81 -8.53 8.34 -17.32
C ILE A 81 -7.52 7.90 -16.25
N GLY A 82 -6.42 7.28 -16.67
CA GLY A 82 -5.44 6.76 -15.72
C GLY A 82 -5.86 5.47 -15.01
N SER A 83 -7.08 4.96 -15.18
CA SER A 83 -7.46 3.68 -14.59
C SER A 83 -6.90 2.49 -15.36
N GLY A 84 -6.72 1.38 -14.63
CA GLY A 84 -6.41 0.08 -15.21
C GLY A 84 -5.00 -0.44 -14.95
N VAL A 85 -4.70 -1.57 -15.59
CA VAL A 85 -3.38 -2.22 -15.65
C VAL A 85 -3.17 -2.71 -17.06
N TYR A 86 -1.98 -2.50 -17.61
CA TYR A 86 -1.65 -2.79 -18.99
C TYR A 86 -0.41 -3.67 -19.04
N MET A 87 -0.43 -4.67 -19.92
CA MET A 87 0.65 -5.61 -20.15
C MET A 87 1.04 -5.54 -21.62
N PHE A 88 2.27 -5.14 -21.86
CA PHE A 88 2.87 -5.04 -23.18
C PHE A 88 3.88 -6.15 -23.38
N ASP A 89 4.05 -6.58 -24.62
CA ASP A 89 5.19 -7.36 -25.05
C ASP A 89 6.47 -6.54 -24.83
N ALA A 90 7.43 -7.10 -24.09
CA ALA A 90 8.66 -6.38 -23.77
C ALA A 90 9.60 -6.21 -24.97
N ASP A 91 9.44 -7.03 -26.02
CA ASP A 91 10.35 -7.04 -27.17
C ASP A 91 9.94 -5.98 -28.21
N ASN A 92 8.62 -5.85 -28.47
CA ASN A 92 8.11 -5.00 -29.54
C ASN A 92 7.11 -3.90 -29.08
N GLY A 93 6.67 -3.94 -27.83
CA GLY A 93 5.75 -2.94 -27.27
C GLY A 93 4.27 -3.16 -27.61
N ASP A 94 3.90 -4.29 -28.23
CA ASP A 94 2.51 -4.61 -28.53
C ASP A 94 1.69 -4.78 -27.24
N LEU A 95 0.49 -4.21 -27.20
CA LEU A 95 -0.44 -4.45 -26.09
C LEU A 95 -0.92 -5.90 -26.15
N LEU A 96 -0.71 -6.67 -25.09
CA LEU A 96 -1.12 -8.08 -25.01
C LEU A 96 -2.41 -8.22 -24.19
N TRP A 97 -2.45 -7.59 -23.02
CA TRP A 97 -3.55 -7.70 -22.07
C TRP A 97 -3.74 -6.40 -21.32
N PHE A 98 -4.98 -6.09 -20.92
CA PHE A 98 -5.25 -5.03 -19.97
C PHE A 98 -6.49 -5.31 -19.12
N ALA A 99 -6.54 -4.68 -17.96
CA ALA A 99 -7.72 -4.64 -17.10
C ALA A 99 -8.13 -3.20 -16.84
N ASP A 100 -9.42 -2.88 -16.98
CA ASP A 100 -10.00 -1.58 -16.65
C ASP A 100 -11.52 -1.69 -16.41
N SER A 101 -12.20 -0.57 -16.17
CA SER A 101 -13.66 -0.55 -15.95
C SER A 101 -14.50 -0.47 -17.21
N ARG A 102 -13.89 -0.17 -18.37
CA ARG A 102 -14.61 0.09 -19.62
C ARG A 102 -15.19 -1.20 -20.20
N PRO A 103 -16.30 -1.15 -20.94
CA PRO A 103 -16.79 -2.32 -21.68
C PRO A 103 -15.82 -2.68 -22.81
N SER A 104 -15.86 -3.93 -23.27
CA SER A 104 -14.97 -4.49 -24.30
C SER A 104 -15.28 -4.02 -25.74
N THR A 105 -15.68 -2.76 -25.94
CA THR A 105 -16.00 -2.21 -27.26
C THR A 105 -14.75 -1.75 -28.01
N GLY A 106 -14.55 -2.23 -29.23
CA GLY A 106 -13.46 -1.78 -30.11
C GLY A 106 -12.08 -2.40 -29.82
N ILE A 107 -12.04 -3.53 -29.12
CA ILE A 107 -10.79 -4.25 -28.81
C ILE A 107 -10.42 -5.18 -29.96
N THR A 108 -9.17 -5.10 -30.41
CA THR A 108 -8.60 -6.04 -31.40
C THR A 108 -8.60 -7.47 -30.87
N GLN A 109 -8.91 -8.44 -31.74
CA GLN A 109 -9.17 -9.82 -31.35
C GLN A 109 -8.02 -10.52 -30.61
N ASP A 110 -6.77 -10.05 -30.77
CA ASP A 110 -5.59 -10.63 -30.14
C ASP A 110 -5.26 -10.07 -28.75
N VAL A 111 -5.91 -8.96 -28.35
CA VAL A 111 -5.71 -8.31 -27.05
C VAL A 111 -6.75 -8.82 -26.06
N ILE A 112 -6.30 -9.31 -24.91
CA ILE A 112 -7.19 -9.83 -23.88
C ILE A 112 -7.57 -8.72 -22.90
N HIS A 113 -8.86 -8.58 -22.65
CA HIS A 113 -9.40 -7.57 -21.75
C HIS A 113 -10.12 -8.19 -20.57
N LEU A 114 -9.70 -7.78 -19.37
CA LEU A 114 -10.35 -8.12 -18.12
C LEU A 114 -11.12 -6.92 -17.59
N GLN A 115 -12.44 -6.93 -17.75
CA GLN A 115 -13.28 -5.85 -17.23
C GLN A 115 -13.51 -5.98 -15.72
N SER A 116 -13.32 -4.89 -14.99
CA SER A 116 -13.75 -4.72 -13.59
C SER A 116 -14.31 -3.33 -13.36
N LYS A 117 -15.61 -3.23 -13.07
CA LYS A 117 -16.29 -1.94 -12.82
C LYS A 117 -15.66 -1.14 -11.68
N ASP A 118 -15.05 -1.82 -10.71
CA ASP A 118 -14.36 -1.19 -9.60
C ASP A 118 -13.02 -0.54 -10.02
N LEU A 119 -12.39 -0.98 -11.11
CA LEU A 119 -11.10 -0.44 -11.58
C LEU A 119 -11.29 0.86 -12.39
N SER A 120 -11.94 1.83 -11.76
CA SER A 120 -12.44 3.06 -12.37
C SER A 120 -11.57 4.30 -12.08
N TYR A 121 -10.60 4.17 -11.19
CA TYR A 121 -9.80 5.29 -10.70
C TYR A 121 -8.34 5.21 -11.13
N SER A 122 -7.67 6.36 -11.18
CA SER A 122 -6.25 6.45 -11.55
C SER A 122 -5.39 5.51 -10.71
N THR A 123 -4.62 4.66 -11.37
CA THR A 123 -3.67 3.75 -10.74
C THR A 123 -2.26 4.21 -11.04
N VAL A 124 -1.55 4.68 -10.01
CA VAL A 124 -0.17 5.18 -10.13
C VAL A 124 0.83 4.37 -9.31
N THR A 125 0.34 3.48 -8.45
CA THR A 125 1.22 2.61 -7.67
C THR A 125 2.05 1.74 -8.58
N ASP A 126 3.34 1.64 -8.26
CA ASP A 126 4.19 0.55 -8.73
C ASP A 126 3.51 -0.80 -8.49
N ILE A 127 3.26 -1.54 -9.58
CA ILE A 127 2.64 -2.86 -9.50
C ILE A 127 3.58 -3.81 -8.75
N LYS A 128 3.08 -4.48 -7.72
CA LYS A 128 3.83 -5.52 -7.02
C LYS A 128 3.53 -6.88 -7.65
N THR A 129 4.51 -7.43 -8.36
CA THR A 129 4.44 -8.79 -8.90
C THR A 129 4.86 -9.81 -7.84
N VAL A 130 4.22 -10.97 -7.85
CA VAL A 130 4.50 -12.07 -6.92
C VAL A 130 4.49 -13.39 -7.68
N ASP A 131 5.62 -14.09 -7.59
CA ASP A 131 5.81 -15.49 -7.98
C ASP A 131 5.89 -16.29 -6.66
N ARG A 132 4.90 -17.15 -6.40
CA ARG A 132 4.72 -17.84 -5.13
C ARG A 132 5.33 -19.22 -5.10
N ASN A 133 5.50 -19.85 -6.26
CA ASN A 133 6.05 -21.19 -6.40
C ASN A 133 7.52 -21.18 -6.85
N ASN A 134 8.06 -20.00 -7.12
CA ASN A 134 9.42 -19.77 -7.59
C ASN A 134 9.74 -20.51 -8.90
N ASP A 135 8.76 -20.58 -9.83
CA ASP A 135 8.95 -21.11 -11.18
C ASP A 135 9.43 -20.04 -12.19
N GLY A 136 9.53 -18.79 -11.74
CA GLY A 136 9.96 -17.66 -12.57
C GLY A 136 8.87 -17.13 -13.48
N ILE A 137 7.59 -17.36 -13.15
CA ILE A 137 6.39 -16.83 -13.78
C ILE A 137 5.57 -16.12 -12.71
N ILE A 138 5.02 -14.94 -13.03
CA ILE A 138 4.16 -14.21 -12.09
C ILE A 138 2.82 -14.94 -11.91
N ASP A 139 2.41 -15.10 -10.66
CA ASP A 139 1.08 -15.57 -10.28
C ASP A 139 0.13 -14.40 -9.96
N HIS A 140 0.61 -13.40 -9.21
CA HIS A 140 -0.24 -12.33 -8.70
C HIS A 140 0.35 -10.94 -8.94
N LEU A 141 -0.54 -9.99 -9.18
CA LEU A 141 -0.26 -8.56 -9.18
C LEU A 141 -1.03 -7.88 -8.05
N TYR A 142 -0.39 -6.96 -7.33
CA TYR A 142 -1.04 -6.10 -6.35
C TYR A 142 -0.81 -4.64 -6.69
N LEU A 143 -1.87 -3.84 -6.58
CA LEU A 143 -1.84 -2.40 -6.83
C LEU A 143 -2.93 -1.67 -6.03
N GLY A 144 -2.72 -0.37 -5.84
CA GLY A 144 -3.70 0.54 -5.27
C GLY A 144 -4.06 1.63 -6.28
N ASP A 145 -5.19 2.29 -6.06
CA ASP A 145 -5.59 3.47 -6.82
C ASP A 145 -5.54 4.75 -5.97
N LEU A 146 -5.80 5.88 -6.63
CA LEU A 146 -5.89 7.19 -6.01
C LEU A 146 -7.25 7.48 -5.38
N ALA A 147 -8.14 6.49 -5.30
CA ALA A 147 -9.47 6.60 -4.73
C ALA A 147 -9.67 5.66 -3.53
N GLY A 148 -8.59 5.15 -2.94
CA GLY A 148 -8.62 4.37 -1.70
C GLY A 148 -8.95 2.89 -1.88
N GLN A 149 -8.86 2.36 -3.10
CA GLN A 149 -9.09 0.94 -3.36
C GLN A 149 -7.77 0.23 -3.66
N ALA A 150 -7.74 -1.07 -3.34
CA ALA A 150 -6.63 -1.94 -3.70
C ALA A 150 -7.12 -3.23 -4.33
N PHE A 151 -6.33 -3.75 -5.26
CA PHE A 151 -6.69 -4.88 -6.10
C PHE A 151 -5.62 -5.95 -6.10
N ARG A 152 -6.06 -7.20 -6.18
CA ARG A 152 -5.25 -8.34 -6.60
C ARG A 152 -5.69 -8.77 -7.98
N ILE A 153 -4.75 -9.01 -8.87
CA ILE A 153 -5.00 -9.64 -10.17
C ILE A 153 -4.26 -10.97 -10.19
N ASP A 154 -4.99 -12.04 -10.49
CA ASP A 154 -4.44 -13.39 -10.56
C ASP A 154 -4.26 -13.77 -12.03
N LEU A 155 -3.05 -14.23 -12.36
CA LEU A 155 -2.67 -14.72 -13.69
C LEU A 155 -2.63 -16.23 -13.62
N LYS A 156 -3.50 -16.91 -14.38
CA LYS A 156 -3.57 -18.37 -14.31
C LYS A 156 -2.37 -18.99 -15.02
N ASN A 157 -1.50 -19.62 -14.25
CA ASN A 157 -0.42 -20.42 -14.80
C ASN A 157 -0.85 -21.90 -14.98
N ASN A 158 -1.57 -22.20 -16.07
CA ASN A 158 -2.15 -23.51 -16.35
C ASN A 158 -1.34 -24.36 -17.36
N GLY A 159 -0.07 -24.04 -17.60
CA GLY A 159 0.80 -24.76 -18.56
C GLY A 159 0.49 -24.47 -20.03
N LEU A 160 0.74 -25.43 -20.93
CA LEU A 160 0.60 -25.35 -22.40
C LEU A 160 -0.87 -25.28 -22.90
N LYS A 161 -1.66 -24.32 -22.43
CA LYS A 161 -3.03 -24.09 -22.92
C LYS A 161 -3.10 -22.81 -23.75
N SER A 162 -3.99 -22.78 -24.74
CA SER A 162 -4.16 -21.64 -25.65
C SER A 162 -4.90 -20.44 -25.05
N THR A 163 -5.44 -20.57 -23.84
CA THR A 163 -6.15 -19.48 -23.14
C THR A 163 -5.24 -18.77 -22.15
N TYR A 164 -5.54 -17.50 -21.87
CA TYR A 164 -4.89 -16.72 -20.83
C TYR A 164 -5.98 -16.23 -19.88
N ASP A 165 -6.26 -17.05 -18.88
CA ASP A 165 -7.32 -16.76 -17.91
C ASP A 165 -6.76 -15.82 -16.84
N THR A 166 -7.47 -14.73 -16.60
CA THR A 166 -7.13 -13.75 -15.57
C THR A 166 -8.37 -13.39 -14.78
N GLN A 167 -8.19 -12.99 -13.53
CA GLN A 167 -9.26 -12.52 -12.66
C GLN A 167 -8.75 -11.40 -11.78
N ILE A 168 -9.68 -10.59 -11.28
CA ILE A 168 -9.38 -9.45 -10.42
C ILE A 168 -10.29 -9.47 -9.20
N THR A 169 -9.71 -9.15 -8.05
CA THR A 169 -10.40 -9.07 -6.77
C THR A 169 -10.06 -7.73 -6.13
N LYS A 170 -11.08 -6.91 -5.82
CA LYS A 170 -10.92 -5.75 -4.96
C LYS A 170 -10.72 -6.24 -3.53
N ILE A 171 -9.53 -6.01 -2.96
CA ILE A 171 -9.12 -6.51 -1.64
C ILE A 171 -9.29 -5.48 -0.53
N LEU A 172 -9.35 -4.19 -0.87
CA LEU A 172 -9.54 -3.08 0.06
C LEU A 172 -10.46 -2.04 -0.59
N ASP A 173 -11.40 -1.48 0.17
CA ASP A 173 -12.26 -0.39 -0.28
C ASP A 173 -12.39 0.68 0.81
N LEU A 174 -11.69 1.79 0.61
CA LEU A 174 -11.73 2.99 1.45
C LEU A 174 -12.35 4.19 0.71
N HIS A 175 -13.02 3.92 -0.42
CA HIS A 175 -13.48 4.97 -1.31
C HIS A 175 -14.48 5.92 -0.64
N LYS A 176 -14.30 7.21 -0.91
CA LYS A 176 -15.16 8.32 -0.50
C LYS A 176 -15.63 9.08 -1.73
N SER A 177 -16.94 9.24 -1.84
CA SER A 177 -17.60 9.91 -2.97
C SER A 177 -17.28 11.40 -3.07
N ASN A 178 -16.81 12.04 -2.00
CA ASN A 178 -16.39 13.44 -1.98
C ASN A 178 -14.95 13.66 -2.49
N GLY A 179 -14.28 12.61 -2.99
CA GLY A 179 -12.93 12.70 -3.55
C GLY A 179 -11.79 12.78 -2.53
N THR A 180 -12.07 12.75 -1.22
CA THR A 180 -11.05 12.81 -0.16
C THR A 180 -10.59 11.43 0.31
N SER A 181 -10.68 10.43 -0.57
CA SER A 181 -10.23 9.07 -0.27
C SER A 181 -8.72 9.04 0.03
N PRO A 182 -8.24 8.14 0.91
CA PRO A 182 -6.81 7.88 1.05
C PRO A 182 -6.20 7.51 -0.31
N ARG A 183 -5.04 8.07 -0.66
CA ARG A 183 -4.43 7.86 -1.98
C ARG A 183 -3.20 6.96 -1.89
N PHE A 184 -3.12 5.95 -2.75
CA PHE A 184 -1.97 5.06 -2.81
C PHE A 184 -1.03 5.46 -3.96
N TYR A 185 0.17 5.94 -3.63
CA TYR A 185 1.23 6.24 -4.60
C TYR A 185 2.38 5.24 -4.56
N MET A 186 2.63 4.64 -3.39
CA MET A 186 3.79 3.78 -3.17
C MET A 186 3.51 2.33 -3.59
N SER A 187 4.55 1.61 -3.99
CA SER A 187 4.49 0.15 -4.18
C SER A 187 4.01 -0.50 -2.88
N PRO A 188 3.04 -1.43 -2.92
CA PRO A 188 2.72 -2.22 -1.75
C PRO A 188 3.88 -3.18 -1.40
N VAL A 189 3.95 -3.54 -0.12
CA VAL A 189 4.89 -4.53 0.40
C VAL A 189 4.18 -5.86 0.61
N PHE A 190 4.74 -6.91 0.02
CA PHE A 190 4.26 -8.28 0.16
C PHE A 190 5.14 -9.02 1.17
N THR A 191 4.53 -9.69 2.14
CA THR A 191 5.22 -10.56 3.10
C THR A 191 4.47 -11.86 3.31
N ALA A 192 5.20 -12.93 3.58
CA ALA A 192 4.64 -14.24 3.92
C ALA A 192 5.11 -14.63 5.33
N HIS A 193 4.17 -15.10 6.14
CA HIS A 193 4.38 -15.43 7.55
C HIS A 193 4.01 -16.87 7.79
N ARG A 194 4.84 -17.53 8.61
CA ARG A 194 4.59 -18.89 9.10
C ARG A 194 4.88 -18.94 10.60
N SER A 195 4.02 -18.26 11.36
CA SER A 195 4.13 -18.11 12.81
C SER A 195 2.82 -18.42 13.54
N GLY A 196 1.97 -19.28 12.96
CA GLY A 196 0.70 -19.71 13.53
C GLY A 196 0.82 -20.25 14.96
N GLY A 197 -0.29 -20.18 15.71
CA GLY A 197 -0.37 -20.66 17.10
C GLY A 197 0.18 -19.70 18.17
N LYS A 198 0.50 -18.45 17.82
CA LYS A 198 0.86 -17.37 18.75
C LYS A 198 -0.13 -16.20 18.60
N ALA A 199 -0.31 -15.40 19.65
CA ALA A 199 -1.22 -14.26 19.64
C ALA A 199 -0.83 -13.19 18.60
N GLU A 200 0.47 -12.93 18.43
CA GLU A 200 1.07 -11.98 17.48
C GLU A 200 1.69 -12.69 16.26
N GLY A 201 1.29 -13.94 16.02
CA GLY A 201 1.72 -14.73 14.89
C GLY A 201 0.55 -15.12 14.00
N GLY A 202 0.86 -15.61 12.81
CA GLY A 202 -0.12 -16.08 11.86
C GLY A 202 0.57 -16.78 10.70
N ASP A 203 -0.05 -17.85 10.22
CA ASP A 203 0.30 -18.36 8.91
C ASP A 203 -0.55 -17.56 7.91
N ILE A 204 0.07 -16.63 7.18
CA ILE A 204 -0.66 -15.73 6.29
C ILE A 204 0.24 -15.06 5.27
N VAL A 205 -0.38 -14.54 4.24
CA VAL A 205 0.23 -13.59 3.32
C VAL A 205 -0.35 -12.21 3.61
N THR A 206 0.53 -11.24 3.80
CA THR A 206 0.15 -9.87 4.11
C THR A 206 0.61 -8.96 2.99
N VAL A 207 -0.31 -8.15 2.48
CA VAL A 207 -0.01 -7.07 1.55
C VAL A 207 -0.28 -5.75 2.23
N THR A 208 0.73 -4.90 2.30
CA THR A 208 0.67 -3.65 3.03
C THR A 208 0.76 -2.45 2.09
N PHE A 209 -0.20 -1.54 2.22
CA PHE A 209 -0.29 -0.27 1.51
C PHE A 209 -0.09 0.88 2.50
N ILE A 210 0.39 2.00 1.99
CA ILE A 210 0.54 3.23 2.77
C ILE A 210 -0.09 4.37 1.97
N SER A 211 -0.95 5.16 2.61
CA SER A 211 -1.57 6.31 1.96
C SER A 211 -0.77 7.59 2.20
N GLY A 212 -0.84 8.48 1.21
CA GLY A 212 -0.28 9.81 1.30
C GLY A 212 -0.46 10.54 -0.03
N ASN A 213 -1.14 11.68 -0.02
CA ASN A 213 -1.37 12.44 -1.25
C ASN A 213 -0.09 13.16 -1.70
N LYS A 214 0.60 12.61 -2.71
CA LYS A 214 1.84 13.18 -3.25
C LYS A 214 1.63 14.47 -4.05
N SER A 215 0.44 14.69 -4.63
CA SER A 215 0.09 15.94 -5.34
C SER A 215 -0.18 17.10 -4.38
N SER A 216 -0.50 16.81 -3.11
CA SER A 216 -0.75 17.83 -2.10
C SER A 216 0.00 17.48 -0.80
N PRO A 217 1.35 17.47 -0.81
CA PRO A 217 2.15 17.05 0.34
C PRO A 217 1.98 17.97 1.56
N LEU A 218 1.56 19.22 1.34
CA LEU A 218 1.30 20.23 2.37
C LEU A 218 -0.19 20.39 2.73
N LEU A 219 -1.06 19.47 2.28
CA LEU A 219 -2.48 19.48 2.62
C LEU A 219 -2.70 19.56 4.14
N ALA A 220 -3.72 20.33 4.54
CA ALA A 220 -4.10 20.58 5.92
C ALA A 220 -3.05 21.34 6.75
N THR A 221 -2.24 22.17 6.09
CA THR A 221 -1.29 23.08 6.74
C THR A 221 -1.46 24.50 6.19
N SER A 222 -0.97 25.52 6.91
CA SER A 222 -0.99 26.92 6.44
C SER A 222 -0.24 27.17 5.14
N ASP A 223 0.60 26.23 4.69
CA ASP A 223 1.34 26.33 3.44
C ASP A 223 0.65 25.53 2.31
N SER A 224 -0.57 25.02 2.54
CA SER A 224 -1.36 24.34 1.52
C SER A 224 -1.83 25.34 0.48
N LEU A 225 -1.76 24.96 -0.80
CA LEU A 225 -2.24 25.83 -1.88
C LEU A 225 -3.77 25.90 -1.86
N GLU A 226 -4.36 27.08 -1.69
CA GLU A 226 -5.82 27.26 -1.62
C GLU A 226 -6.56 26.75 -2.87
N SER A 227 -5.91 26.80 -4.04
CA SER A 227 -6.55 26.44 -5.30
C SER A 227 -6.74 24.93 -5.51
N THR A 228 -5.86 24.09 -4.96
CA THR A 228 -5.87 22.63 -5.18
C THR A 228 -5.83 21.82 -3.88
N GLY A 229 -5.63 22.49 -2.75
CA GLY A 229 -5.53 21.93 -1.41
C GLY A 229 -6.53 22.55 -0.44
N GLN A 230 -6.20 22.50 0.84
CA GLN A 230 -7.01 23.03 1.94
C GLN A 230 -6.07 23.26 3.13
N GLU A 231 -6.13 24.42 3.79
CA GLU A 231 -5.19 24.77 4.87
C GLU A 231 -5.53 24.14 6.23
N ASN A 232 -6.73 23.59 6.38
CA ASN A 232 -7.22 22.98 7.61
C ASN A 232 -7.61 21.50 7.39
N SER A 233 -7.82 20.77 8.48
CA SER A 233 -8.16 19.34 8.44
C SER A 233 -9.66 19.04 8.37
N ASN A 234 -10.53 20.03 8.09
CA ASN A 234 -11.97 19.83 8.12
C ASN A 234 -12.40 18.79 7.08
N ASN A 235 -13.21 17.81 7.50
CA ASN A 235 -13.71 16.72 6.67
C ASN A 235 -12.62 15.86 5.99
N LEU A 236 -11.38 15.92 6.48
CA LEU A 236 -10.30 15.05 6.03
C LEU A 236 -10.13 13.86 6.98
N GLU A 237 -9.61 12.77 6.44
CA GLU A 237 -9.26 11.58 7.21
C GLU A 237 -7.75 11.49 7.46
N TYR A 238 -7.36 10.68 8.44
CA TYR A 238 -5.96 10.38 8.67
C TYR A 238 -5.44 9.48 7.55
N ASP A 239 -4.29 9.84 6.98
CA ASP A 239 -3.49 8.88 6.25
C ASP A 239 -3.06 7.75 7.20
N ALA A 240 -2.83 6.56 6.64
CA ALA A 240 -2.51 5.38 7.43
C ALA A 240 -1.66 4.37 6.64
N VAL A 241 -1.14 3.39 7.38
CA VAL A 241 -0.70 2.12 6.81
C VAL A 241 -1.81 1.08 6.96
N TYR A 242 -2.06 0.31 5.91
CA TYR A 242 -3.11 -0.72 5.84
C TYR A 242 -2.48 -2.04 5.45
N ALA A 243 -2.59 -3.06 6.30
CA ALA A 243 -2.09 -4.40 6.03
C ALA A 243 -3.28 -5.35 5.86
N ILE A 244 -3.41 -5.94 4.67
CA ILE A 244 -4.50 -6.85 4.31
C ILE A 244 -4.01 -8.28 4.44
N TYR A 245 -4.79 -9.13 5.10
CA TYR A 245 -4.59 -10.57 5.10
C TYR A 245 -5.25 -11.20 3.88
N ASP A 246 -4.40 -11.74 3.00
CA ASP A 246 -4.85 -12.43 1.82
C ASP A 246 -5.00 -13.93 2.10
N TYR A 247 -6.19 -14.30 2.57
CA TYR A 247 -6.53 -15.68 2.91
C TYR A 247 -6.81 -16.57 1.70
N ASP A 248 -6.91 -16.02 0.49
CA ASP A 248 -7.28 -16.80 -0.70
C ASP A 248 -6.06 -17.41 -1.38
N ILE A 249 -4.90 -16.74 -1.27
CA ILE A 249 -3.61 -17.22 -1.79
C ILE A 249 -2.66 -17.69 -0.68
N TYR A 250 -3.21 -17.93 0.52
CA TYR A 250 -2.51 -18.58 1.62
C TYR A 250 -1.83 -19.88 1.12
N PRO A 251 -0.62 -20.27 1.60
CA PRO A 251 0.16 -21.39 1.05
C PRO A 251 -0.56 -22.74 1.25
N ASN A 252 -1.49 -23.04 0.36
CA ASN A 252 -2.18 -24.31 0.21
C ASN A 252 -1.72 -25.04 -1.08
N GLY A 253 -0.77 -24.47 -1.81
CA GLY A 253 -0.25 -24.99 -3.09
C GLY A 253 -1.04 -24.57 -4.33
N TYR A 254 -2.13 -23.81 -4.17
CA TYR A 254 -2.91 -23.25 -5.28
C TYR A 254 -2.60 -21.76 -5.45
N TYR A 255 -2.04 -21.41 -6.60
CA TYR A 255 -1.62 -20.03 -6.94
C TYR A 255 -2.64 -19.30 -7.82
N TYR A 256 -3.78 -19.94 -8.10
CA TYR A 256 -4.92 -19.32 -8.77
C TYR A 256 -6.18 -19.62 -7.95
N PRO A 257 -6.62 -18.69 -7.09
CA PRO A 257 -7.72 -18.94 -6.16
C PRO A 257 -9.06 -19.03 -6.88
N ASP A 258 -9.98 -19.80 -6.30
CA ASP A 258 -11.37 -19.88 -6.76
C ASP A 258 -12.06 -18.52 -6.54
N HIS A 259 -12.28 -17.77 -7.63
CA HIS A 259 -12.86 -16.43 -7.59
C HIS A 259 -14.24 -16.40 -6.91
N THR A 260 -15.02 -17.47 -7.05
CA THR A 260 -16.37 -17.56 -6.45
C THR A 260 -16.35 -17.62 -4.93
N LYS A 261 -15.20 -17.93 -4.33
CA LYS A 261 -14.97 -17.97 -2.89
C LYS A 261 -14.05 -16.85 -2.41
N SER A 262 -13.68 -15.93 -3.30
CA SER A 262 -12.80 -14.82 -2.95
C SER A 262 -13.49 -13.95 -1.90
N LEU A 263 -12.72 -13.59 -0.87
CA LEU A 263 -13.20 -12.67 0.14
C LEU A 263 -13.40 -11.30 -0.48
N GLY A 264 -14.55 -10.67 -0.19
CA GLY A 264 -14.83 -9.31 -0.61
C GLY A 264 -13.82 -8.29 -0.07
N ALA A 265 -13.89 -7.06 -0.58
CA ALA A 265 -13.03 -5.97 -0.17
C ALA A 265 -13.14 -5.71 1.34
N ARG A 266 -12.00 -5.49 2.01
CA ARG A 266 -11.97 -5.18 3.44
C ARG A 266 -12.32 -3.70 3.63
N THR A 267 -13.01 -3.42 4.73
CA THR A 267 -13.29 -2.05 5.22
C THR A 267 -12.62 -1.84 6.58
N LEU A 268 -12.70 -0.66 7.16
CA LEU A 268 -12.07 -0.37 8.46
C LEU A 268 -13.00 -0.75 9.62
N SER A 269 -12.43 -1.25 10.72
CA SER A 269 -13.10 -1.21 12.02
C SER A 269 -13.13 0.23 12.55
N SER A 270 -14.20 0.60 13.24
CA SER A 270 -14.35 1.96 13.80
C SER A 270 -13.58 2.11 15.11
N GLN A 271 -13.46 1.02 15.86
CA GLN A 271 -12.78 0.96 17.15
C GLN A 271 -11.85 -0.25 17.22
N ALA A 272 -10.83 -0.18 18.09
CA ALA A 272 -9.92 -1.30 18.34
C ALA A 272 -10.60 -2.47 19.07
N SER A 273 -11.71 -2.19 19.77
CA SER A 273 -12.52 -3.16 20.52
C SER A 273 -13.63 -3.82 19.70
N ASP A 274 -13.79 -3.45 18.42
CA ASP A 274 -14.81 -4.02 17.54
C ASP A 274 -14.68 -5.56 17.46
N THR A 275 -15.80 -6.24 17.23
CA THR A 275 -15.80 -7.69 17.02
C THR A 275 -15.01 -8.05 15.77
N MET A 276 -14.20 -9.11 15.89
CA MET A 276 -13.37 -9.63 14.79
C MET A 276 -14.24 -9.96 13.57
N SER A 277 -13.78 -9.53 12.40
CA SER A 277 -14.37 -9.90 11.12
C SER A 277 -13.32 -9.98 10.04
N ILE A 278 -13.36 -11.04 9.24
CA ILE A 278 -12.48 -11.25 8.09
C ILE A 278 -12.67 -10.20 6.97
N THR A 279 -13.77 -9.44 7.04
CA THR A 279 -14.08 -8.32 6.12
C THR A 279 -13.65 -6.96 6.65
N LYS A 280 -13.04 -6.89 7.85
CA LYS A 280 -12.60 -5.64 8.46
C LYS A 280 -11.11 -5.65 8.80
N LEU A 281 -10.46 -4.50 8.69
CA LEU A 281 -9.12 -4.25 9.22
C LEU A 281 -9.22 -3.76 10.67
N LYS A 282 -8.47 -4.39 11.58
CA LYS A 282 -8.37 -3.97 12.98
C LYS A 282 -7.67 -2.62 13.11
N LEU A 283 -8.27 -1.68 13.84
CA LEU A 283 -7.59 -0.44 14.26
C LEU A 283 -6.46 -0.75 15.25
N ILE A 284 -5.23 -0.34 14.92
CA ILE A 284 -4.08 -0.35 15.82
C ILE A 284 -3.91 1.04 16.44
N GLU A 285 -3.99 1.10 17.76
CA GLU A 285 -3.75 2.35 18.53
C GLU A 285 -2.39 2.33 19.23
N ASN A 286 -1.91 1.13 19.58
CA ASN A 286 -0.62 0.90 20.23
C ASN A 286 0.18 -0.12 19.44
N THR A 287 1.45 0.17 19.18
CA THR A 287 2.34 -0.64 18.34
C THR A 287 3.20 -1.62 19.14
N ALA A 288 3.21 -1.53 20.47
CA ALA A 288 3.92 -2.41 21.39
C ALA A 288 2.94 -3.00 22.42
N LYS A 289 3.28 -4.17 22.98
CA LYS A 289 2.51 -4.77 24.06
C LYS A 289 2.76 -4.05 25.38
N SER A 290 1.72 -3.54 26.02
CA SER A 290 1.72 -3.26 27.46
C SER A 290 0.90 -4.32 28.22
N ASN A 291 1.06 -4.40 29.54
CA ASN A 291 0.25 -5.28 30.41
C ASN A 291 -1.27 -5.08 30.26
N ALA A 292 -1.71 -3.98 29.64
CA ALA A 292 -3.11 -3.68 29.33
C ALA A 292 -3.54 -4.07 27.88
N THR A 293 -2.62 -4.31 26.94
CA THR A 293 -2.93 -4.38 25.49
C THR A 293 -3.38 -5.76 24.98
N ILE A 294 -3.59 -6.75 25.86
CA ILE A 294 -4.40 -7.95 25.55
C ILE A 294 -5.89 -7.67 25.80
N THR A 295 -6.34 -6.44 25.55
CA THR A 295 -7.76 -6.05 25.63
C THR A 295 -8.14 -5.39 24.32
N GLY A 296 -8.74 -6.17 23.42
CA GLY A 296 -9.14 -5.72 22.09
C GLY A 296 -9.44 -6.89 21.17
N ALA A 297 -10.52 -7.59 21.51
CA ALA A 297 -11.14 -8.75 20.86
C ALA A 297 -10.37 -10.09 20.92
N GLN A 298 -10.70 -10.93 21.93
CA GLN A 298 -10.60 -12.41 21.95
C GLN A 298 -9.24 -13.10 21.66
N VAL A 299 -8.21 -12.39 21.19
CA VAL A 299 -6.88 -12.97 20.89
C VAL A 299 -6.28 -13.53 22.18
N GLY A 300 -5.96 -14.83 22.18
CA GLY A 300 -5.37 -15.49 23.35
C GLY A 300 -6.34 -16.26 24.25
N LYS A 301 -7.66 -16.25 23.98
CA LYS A 301 -8.58 -17.14 24.69
C LYS A 301 -8.56 -18.53 24.05
N PHE A 302 -8.46 -19.56 24.88
CA PHE A 302 -8.76 -20.93 24.48
C PHE A 302 -10.27 -21.12 24.56
N THR A 303 -10.92 -21.47 23.45
CA THR A 303 -12.30 -21.97 23.47
C THR A 303 -12.29 -23.49 23.42
N GLN A 304 -13.04 -24.14 24.31
CA GLN A 304 -13.41 -25.55 24.13
C GLN A 304 -14.42 -25.63 22.99
N GLU A 305 -14.00 -26.11 21.82
CA GLU A 305 -14.96 -26.69 20.89
C GLU A 305 -15.35 -28.08 21.42
N LYS A 306 -16.62 -28.49 21.21
CA LYS A 306 -17.10 -29.82 21.62
C LYS A 306 -16.19 -30.90 21.01
N GLY A 307 -15.32 -31.49 21.84
CA GLY A 307 -14.32 -32.48 21.42
C GLY A 307 -12.89 -32.04 21.77
N THR A 308 -12.52 -32.21 23.05
CA THR A 308 -11.17 -32.36 23.64
C THR A 308 -9.98 -31.45 23.30
N ASP A 309 -10.01 -30.49 22.37
CA ASP A 309 -8.86 -29.63 22.09
C ASP A 309 -9.12 -28.14 22.42
N ASN A 310 -8.35 -27.59 23.37
CA ASN A 310 -8.29 -26.14 23.63
C ASN A 310 -7.66 -25.43 22.41
N LYS A 311 -8.47 -24.79 21.55
CA LYS A 311 -7.97 -24.02 20.41
C LYS A 311 -7.76 -22.55 20.78
N LEU A 312 -6.53 -22.05 20.56
CA LEU A 312 -6.18 -20.64 20.71
C LEU A 312 -6.92 -19.81 19.65
N ILE A 313 -7.71 -18.81 20.06
CA ILE A 313 -8.23 -17.79 19.13
C ILE A 313 -7.08 -16.87 18.74
N THR A 314 -6.70 -16.88 17.46
CA THR A 314 -5.65 -16.02 16.90
C THR A 314 -6.26 -14.86 16.12
N SER A 315 -5.55 -13.74 16.03
CA SER A 315 -6.00 -12.56 15.26
C SER A 315 -6.01 -12.81 13.74
N VAL A 316 -5.34 -13.86 13.30
CA VAL A 316 -5.11 -14.22 11.89
C VAL A 316 -5.70 -15.61 11.64
N ASP A 317 -6.99 -15.67 11.31
CA ASP A 317 -7.73 -16.90 11.03
C ASP A 317 -8.76 -16.64 9.92
N LYS A 318 -8.80 -17.52 8.89
CA LYS A 318 -9.68 -17.34 7.72
C LYS A 318 -11.18 -17.39 8.05
N LYS A 319 -11.58 -17.94 9.20
CA LYS A 319 -12.98 -18.13 9.61
C LYS A 319 -13.41 -17.14 10.68
N THR A 320 -12.55 -16.90 11.67
CA THR A 320 -12.90 -16.10 12.87
C THR A 320 -12.01 -14.88 13.08
N GLY A 321 -10.98 -14.72 12.26
CA GLY A 321 -9.94 -13.69 12.35
C GLY A 321 -10.38 -12.30 11.89
N TRP A 322 -9.43 -11.37 11.93
CA TRP A 322 -9.55 -10.10 11.20
C TRP A 322 -9.22 -10.28 9.71
N GLY A 323 -9.65 -9.35 8.87
CA GLY A 323 -9.22 -9.24 7.48
C GLY A 323 -7.85 -8.59 7.30
N GLY A 324 -7.23 -8.14 8.40
CA GLY A 324 -5.98 -7.40 8.44
C GLY A 324 -5.98 -6.36 9.55
N TRP A 325 -5.17 -5.32 9.43
CA TRP A 325 -5.09 -4.22 10.38
C TRP A 325 -4.71 -2.91 9.70
N TYR A 326 -4.93 -1.79 10.39
CA TYR A 326 -4.49 -0.47 9.94
C TYR A 326 -4.02 0.39 11.12
N TYR A 327 -3.06 1.27 10.85
CA TYR A 327 -2.51 2.21 11.83
C TYR A 327 -2.60 3.63 11.29
N PRO A 328 -3.57 4.44 11.75
CA PRO A 328 -3.73 5.83 11.32
C PRO A 328 -2.66 6.73 11.95
N PHE A 329 -2.17 7.70 11.18
CA PHE A 329 -1.09 8.60 11.59
C PHE A 329 -1.60 9.74 12.49
N LYS A 330 -2.05 9.37 13.69
CA LYS A 330 -2.63 10.29 14.69
C LYS A 330 -1.61 10.98 15.58
N LYS A 331 -0.33 10.63 15.48
CA LYS A 331 0.72 11.04 16.42
C LYS A 331 1.95 11.54 15.68
N THR A 332 2.49 12.67 16.11
CA THR A 332 3.77 13.20 15.63
C THR A 332 4.94 12.39 16.19
N TYR A 333 6.16 12.67 15.74
CA TYR A 333 7.39 12.09 16.31
C TYR A 333 7.46 12.26 17.84
N LEU A 334 7.08 13.44 18.36
CA LEU A 334 7.04 13.77 19.79
C LEU A 334 5.76 13.25 20.49
N LYS A 335 4.99 12.38 19.84
CA LYS A 335 3.76 11.75 20.38
C LYS A 335 2.62 12.73 20.70
N ALA A 336 2.73 13.97 20.24
CA ALA A 336 1.61 14.91 20.24
C ALA A 336 0.52 14.43 19.28
N SER A 337 -0.74 14.78 19.54
CA SER A 337 -1.83 14.50 18.62
C SER A 337 -1.63 15.31 17.33
N ALA A 338 -1.68 14.63 16.19
CA ALA A 338 -1.66 15.25 14.87
C ALA A 338 -3.10 15.38 14.35
N ASN A 339 -3.33 16.36 13.46
CA ASN A 339 -4.62 16.51 12.80
C ASN A 339 -4.72 15.61 11.54
N PRO A 340 -5.94 15.30 11.07
CA PRO A 340 -6.14 14.55 9.84
C PRO A 340 -5.40 15.16 8.64
N ALA A 341 -4.97 14.31 7.72
CA ALA A 341 -4.21 14.66 6.52
C ALA A 341 -2.88 15.43 6.73
N VAL A 342 -2.41 15.71 7.95
CA VAL A 342 -1.11 16.41 8.14
C VAL A 342 0.08 15.48 7.95
N ILE A 343 0.01 14.28 8.54
CA ILE A 343 1.07 13.27 8.46
C ILE A 343 0.77 12.31 7.31
N LYS A 344 1.76 12.02 6.46
CA LYS A 344 1.58 11.28 5.19
C LYS A 344 2.60 10.18 4.99
N GLY A 345 2.19 9.12 4.31
CA GLY A 345 3.09 8.07 3.84
C GLY A 345 3.60 8.32 2.43
N LEU A 346 4.70 9.07 2.30
CA LEU A 346 5.26 9.47 1.00
C LEU A 346 6.53 8.70 0.60
N THR A 347 6.87 7.65 1.34
CA THR A 347 8.07 6.85 1.09
C THR A 347 7.78 5.35 1.14
N PRO A 348 8.62 4.49 0.52
CA PRO A 348 8.38 3.05 0.50
C PRO A 348 8.42 2.45 1.90
N LEU A 349 7.57 1.45 2.12
CA LEU A 349 7.60 0.61 3.31
C LEU A 349 8.80 -0.35 3.26
N ILE A 350 9.42 -0.64 4.41
CA ILE A 350 10.49 -1.63 4.52
C ILE A 350 10.07 -2.73 5.49
N ALA A 351 9.97 -3.97 5.00
CA ALA A 351 9.76 -5.14 5.84
C ALA A 351 11.07 -5.91 6.02
N MET A 352 11.45 -6.17 7.27
CA MET A 352 12.70 -6.86 7.62
C MET A 352 12.54 -7.60 8.96
N GLN A 353 12.78 -8.92 8.97
CA GLN A 353 12.63 -9.81 10.14
C GLN A 353 11.42 -9.47 11.02
N ASN A 354 10.22 -9.72 10.49
CA ASN A 354 8.94 -9.46 11.17
C ASN A 354 8.73 -8.00 11.62
N SER A 355 9.62 -7.06 11.29
CA SER A 355 9.41 -5.64 11.49
C SER A 355 8.97 -5.01 10.18
N LEU A 356 8.00 -4.10 10.26
CA LEU A 356 7.60 -3.20 9.20
C LEU A 356 7.96 -1.77 9.64
N TYR A 357 8.90 -1.17 8.94
CA TYR A 357 9.28 0.22 9.12
C TYR A 357 8.39 1.09 8.24
N VAL A 358 7.60 1.94 8.90
CA VAL A 358 6.65 2.86 8.28
C VAL A 358 7.19 4.26 8.48
N THR A 359 7.63 4.88 7.40
CA THR A 359 8.14 6.25 7.41
C THR A 359 7.02 7.22 7.07
N MET A 360 6.84 8.18 7.97
CA MET A 360 5.80 9.20 7.97
C MET A 360 6.44 10.57 7.78
N TYR A 361 5.86 11.38 6.90
CA TYR A 361 6.23 12.78 6.67
C TYR A 361 5.21 13.68 7.37
N ASP A 362 5.65 14.49 8.32
CA ASP A 362 4.84 15.51 9.00
C ASP A 362 5.00 16.85 8.28
N ALA A 363 3.94 17.26 7.58
CA ALA A 363 3.94 18.48 6.79
C ALA A 363 3.87 19.77 7.63
N ALA A 364 3.41 19.70 8.88
CA ALA A 364 3.22 20.89 9.72
C ALA A 364 4.54 21.46 10.24
N LEU A 365 5.60 20.64 10.32
CA LEU A 365 6.89 21.06 10.85
C LEU A 365 7.61 22.00 9.88
N ALA A 366 8.35 22.97 10.43
CA ALA A 366 9.01 24.02 9.65
C ALA A 366 10.09 23.50 8.69
N GLY A 367 10.69 22.34 8.98
CA GLY A 367 11.80 21.78 8.22
C GLY A 367 13.04 22.67 8.26
N THR A 368 13.71 22.88 7.12
CA THR A 368 14.84 23.81 6.99
C THR A 368 14.42 25.10 6.29
N THR A 369 14.84 26.24 6.84
CA THR A 369 14.73 27.54 6.17
C THR A 369 16.09 28.22 6.17
N SER A 370 16.38 28.99 5.12
CA SER A 370 17.51 29.93 5.11
C SER A 370 16.97 31.32 4.75
N GLY A 371 17.51 32.37 5.36
CA GLY A 371 16.95 33.73 5.29
C GLY A 371 16.80 34.33 3.87
N CYS A 372 17.49 33.77 2.86
CA CYS A 372 17.40 34.18 1.45
C CYS A 372 17.49 32.98 0.47
N GLY A 373 17.18 31.75 0.89
CA GLY A 373 17.37 30.56 0.04
C GLY A 373 16.23 29.54 0.15
N ALA A 374 16.11 28.69 -0.87
CA ALA A 374 15.13 27.61 -0.92
C ALA A 374 15.23 26.72 0.35
N GLY A 375 14.10 26.52 1.01
CA GLY A 375 13.97 25.66 2.19
C GLY A 375 13.28 24.34 1.87
N VAL A 376 13.35 23.40 2.81
CA VAL A 376 12.62 22.13 2.76
C VAL A 376 11.57 22.13 3.87
N LYS A 377 10.29 22.03 3.53
CA LYS A 377 9.20 21.97 4.50
C LYS A 377 9.05 20.56 5.09
N GLY A 378 8.54 20.49 6.32
CA GLY A 378 8.19 19.25 7.01
C GLY A 378 9.40 18.45 7.50
N GLN A 379 9.12 17.39 8.24
CA GLN A 379 10.14 16.43 8.72
C GLN A 379 9.63 14.99 8.59
N SER A 380 10.54 14.04 8.41
CA SER A 380 10.21 12.62 8.37
C SER A 380 10.63 11.90 9.64
N PHE A 381 9.84 10.90 10.03
CA PHE A 381 10.17 9.99 11.10
C PHE A 381 9.67 8.57 10.76
N THR A 382 10.33 7.55 11.30
CA THR A 382 10.01 6.15 11.03
C THR A 382 9.56 5.46 12.30
N LYS A 383 8.43 4.75 12.24
CA LYS A 383 7.94 3.91 13.32
C LYS A 383 8.06 2.44 12.95
N ARG A 384 8.43 1.61 13.94
CA ARG A 384 8.43 0.16 13.80
C ARG A 384 7.07 -0.41 14.19
N LEU A 385 6.43 -1.12 13.27
CA LEU A 385 5.32 -2.03 13.54
C LEU A 385 5.81 -3.46 13.36
N CYS A 386 5.11 -4.46 13.91
CA CYS A 386 5.51 -5.86 13.77
C CYS A 386 4.50 -6.67 12.97
N LEU A 387 5.00 -7.49 12.06
CA LEU A 387 4.23 -8.35 11.19
C LEU A 387 4.05 -9.76 11.81
N PRO A 388 2.95 -10.46 11.51
CA PRO A 388 1.87 -10.03 10.61
C PRO A 388 0.85 -9.08 11.23
N THR A 389 0.86 -8.84 12.55
CA THR A 389 -0.32 -8.30 13.29
C THR A 389 -0.38 -6.79 13.51
N GLY A 390 0.65 -6.06 13.13
CA GLY A 390 0.81 -4.61 13.37
C GLY A 390 1.31 -4.25 14.77
N VAL A 391 1.35 -5.21 15.70
CA VAL A 391 1.71 -5.00 17.11
C VAL A 391 2.92 -5.85 17.47
N CYS A 392 3.94 -5.22 18.05
CA CYS A 392 5.15 -5.88 18.49
C CYS A 392 4.92 -6.67 19.78
N PRO A 393 5.48 -7.90 19.88
CA PRO A 393 5.31 -8.74 21.05
C PRO A 393 6.10 -8.25 22.26
N GLU A 394 7.09 -7.38 22.07
CA GLU A 394 7.80 -6.70 23.15
C GLU A 394 7.10 -5.39 23.54
N ASP A 395 7.25 -4.99 24.82
CA ASP A 395 6.91 -3.64 25.30
C ASP A 395 7.99 -2.64 24.86
N ALA A 396 8.19 -2.50 23.55
CA ALA A 396 9.25 -1.71 22.96
C ALA A 396 8.74 -0.99 21.70
N ASP A 397 8.33 0.28 21.87
CA ASP A 397 7.86 1.16 20.81
C ASP A 397 9.02 1.97 20.23
N TYR A 398 9.45 1.60 19.02
CA TYR A 398 10.55 2.28 18.33
C TYR A 398 10.06 3.34 17.36
N THR A 399 10.55 4.56 17.52
CA THR A 399 10.33 5.69 16.60
C THR A 399 11.64 6.46 16.39
N TYR A 400 12.02 6.67 15.13
CA TYR A 400 13.28 7.28 14.70
C TYR A 400 13.03 8.60 13.98
N ASN A 401 13.74 9.67 14.34
CA ASN A 401 13.72 10.91 13.58
C ASN A 401 14.64 10.78 12.36
N LEU A 402 14.19 11.23 11.18
CA LEU A 402 15.00 11.24 9.96
C LEU A 402 15.42 12.65 9.52
N GLY A 403 14.91 13.68 10.19
CA GLY A 403 15.18 15.09 9.86
C GLY A 403 14.24 15.69 8.82
N SER A 404 14.66 16.79 8.23
CA SER A 404 13.80 17.66 7.41
C SER A 404 13.54 17.11 6.01
N GLY A 405 12.32 17.34 5.52
CA GLY A 405 11.85 16.88 4.22
C GLY A 405 11.35 15.45 4.18
N ILE A 406 11.09 14.97 2.96
CA ILE A 406 10.67 13.60 2.70
C ILE A 406 11.91 12.71 2.60
N VAL A 407 12.27 12.09 3.71
CA VAL A 407 13.46 11.23 3.84
C VAL A 407 13.01 9.79 4.07
N SER A 408 13.69 8.82 3.47
CA SER A 408 13.41 7.39 3.66
C SER A 408 14.56 6.72 4.40
N VAL A 409 14.27 5.66 5.16
CA VAL A 409 15.31 4.83 5.78
C VAL A 409 15.92 3.88 4.77
N THR A 410 17.18 3.51 4.98
CA THR A 410 17.86 2.48 4.18
C THR A 410 18.23 1.30 5.08
N VAL A 411 18.60 0.16 4.48
CA VAL A 411 19.05 -1.02 5.23
C VAL A 411 20.55 -1.21 5.00
N GLY A 412 21.31 -1.33 6.07
CA GLY A 412 22.76 -1.51 6.06
C GLY A 412 23.22 -2.62 7.00
N PRO A 413 24.53 -2.95 6.98
CA PRO A 413 25.11 -3.93 7.90
C PRO A 413 25.14 -3.38 9.34
N ASP A 414 24.98 -4.26 10.33
CA ASP A 414 25.04 -3.89 11.76
C ASP A 414 26.46 -4.02 12.38
N GLY A 415 27.46 -4.35 11.56
CA GLY A 415 28.84 -4.61 11.99
C GLY A 415 29.07 -5.94 12.72
N LYS A 416 28.01 -6.72 12.99
CA LYS A 416 28.02 -8.01 13.71
C LYS A 416 27.54 -9.18 12.83
N GLY A 417 27.36 -8.95 11.53
CA GLY A 417 26.92 -9.96 10.55
C GLY A 417 25.40 -10.01 10.35
N GLY A 418 24.65 -9.13 10.99
CA GLY A 418 23.24 -8.85 10.74
C GLY A 418 23.04 -7.58 9.91
N ARG A 419 21.81 -7.08 9.94
CA ARG A 419 21.34 -5.89 9.20
C ARG A 419 20.60 -4.98 10.14
N VAL A 420 20.65 -3.69 9.91
CA VAL A 420 19.88 -2.67 10.63
C VAL A 420 19.33 -1.66 9.65
N ILE A 421 18.32 -0.91 10.06
CA ILE A 421 18.01 0.33 9.37
C ILE A 421 19.15 1.33 9.62
N ILE A 422 19.44 2.18 8.63
CA ILE A 422 20.35 3.30 8.77
C ILE A 422 19.50 4.57 8.87
N VAL A 423 19.68 5.27 9.98
CA VAL A 423 19.00 6.53 10.30
C VAL A 423 20.02 7.66 10.12
N PRO A 424 19.72 8.72 9.33
CA PRO A 424 20.68 9.77 8.99
C PRO A 424 21.29 10.48 10.20
N GLU A 425 20.53 10.62 11.30
CA GLU A 425 21.02 11.22 12.53
C GLU A 425 20.12 10.78 13.70
N PRO A 426 20.53 9.79 14.51
CA PRO A 426 19.67 9.30 15.59
C PRO A 426 19.56 10.26 16.78
N ASN A 427 20.41 11.30 16.89
CA ASN A 427 20.40 12.23 18.03
C ASN A 427 21.24 13.51 17.79
N PRO A 428 20.63 14.65 17.40
CA PRO A 428 21.33 15.93 17.38
C PRO A 428 21.28 16.70 18.72
N ASP A 429 20.48 16.30 19.72
CA ASP A 429 20.35 17.04 20.99
C ASP A 429 20.19 16.14 22.23
N SER A 430 20.75 16.58 23.37
CA SER A 430 20.67 15.94 24.69
C SER A 430 19.25 15.89 25.31
N ASN A 431 18.25 16.43 24.61
CA ASN A 431 16.84 16.50 25.03
C ASN A 431 15.91 15.59 24.20
N MET A 432 16.43 14.82 23.23
CA MET A 432 15.62 13.89 22.46
C MET A 432 15.33 12.59 23.23
N THR A 433 14.06 12.19 23.25
CA THR A 433 13.60 10.90 23.75
C THR A 433 14.38 9.78 23.07
N LYS A 434 14.87 8.80 23.84
CA LYS A 434 15.47 7.57 23.31
C LYS A 434 14.57 7.02 22.19
N PRO A 435 15.13 6.47 21.10
CA PRO A 435 14.34 5.99 19.97
C PRO A 435 13.40 4.83 20.33
N CYS A 436 13.57 4.23 21.51
CA CYS A 436 12.72 3.21 22.08
C CYS A 436 12.10 3.66 23.41
N GLU A 437 10.79 3.43 23.57
CA GLU A 437 10.09 3.56 24.85
C GLU A 437 9.34 2.27 25.22
N GLY A 438 9.34 1.94 26.52
CA GLY A 438 8.71 0.74 27.10
C GLY A 438 9.70 -0.14 27.87
N ALA A 439 9.17 -1.08 28.68
CA ALA A 439 10.00 -1.92 29.55
C ALA A 439 10.85 -2.96 28.78
N GLY A 440 10.51 -3.22 27.51
CA GLY A 440 11.24 -4.10 26.61
C GLY A 440 12.37 -3.42 25.84
N CYS A 441 12.59 -2.12 26.04
CA CYS A 441 13.72 -1.40 25.45
C CYS A 441 15.03 -1.81 26.13
N LYS A 442 16.05 -2.15 25.32
CA LYS A 442 17.35 -2.54 25.84
C LYS A 442 18.31 -1.35 25.82
N GLU A 443 19.10 -1.22 26.87
CA GLU A 443 20.11 -0.17 26.97
C GLU A 443 21.24 -0.38 25.94
N GLY A 444 21.56 0.67 25.17
CA GLY A 444 22.60 0.63 24.14
C GLY A 444 22.21 -0.05 22.83
N GLU A 445 20.99 -0.55 22.68
CA GLU A 445 20.44 -1.09 21.43
C GLU A 445 19.39 -0.13 20.85
N ASP A 446 19.85 1.01 20.32
CA ASP A 446 18.96 2.02 19.72
C ASP A 446 18.34 1.56 18.40
N LEU A 447 19.00 0.66 17.67
CA LEU A 447 18.54 0.08 16.42
C LEU A 447 18.20 -1.39 16.62
N VAL A 448 17.14 -1.85 15.95
CA VAL A 448 16.71 -3.25 16.01
C VAL A 448 17.49 -4.05 14.95
N PRO A 449 18.41 -4.94 15.36
CA PRO A 449 19.13 -5.79 14.42
C PRO A 449 18.18 -6.80 13.79
N ALA A 450 18.47 -7.13 12.55
CA ALA A 450 17.77 -8.12 11.77
C ALA A 450 18.72 -9.13 11.10
N GLY A 451 18.35 -10.40 11.17
CA GLY A 451 19.00 -11.53 10.53
C GLY A 451 19.88 -12.36 11.48
N GLY A 452 20.67 -13.21 10.84
CA GLY A 452 21.81 -13.95 11.36
C GLY A 452 22.78 -14.14 10.19
N ALA A 453 23.90 -14.86 10.38
CA ALA A 453 24.91 -15.06 9.35
C ALA A 453 24.27 -15.36 7.98
N ILE A 454 24.65 -14.59 6.95
CA ILE A 454 23.98 -14.65 5.66
C ILE A 454 24.14 -16.06 5.06
N ARG A 455 23.06 -16.84 5.07
CA ARG A 455 22.96 -18.07 4.27
C ARG A 455 22.44 -17.67 2.91
N PHE A 456 23.29 -17.02 2.11
CA PHE A 456 22.99 -16.89 0.69
C PHE A 456 22.83 -18.32 0.15
N ILE A 457 21.66 -18.63 -0.40
CA ILE A 457 21.57 -19.64 -1.44
C ILE A 457 21.87 -18.87 -2.71
N PRO A 458 23.11 -18.89 -3.23
CA PRO A 458 23.44 -18.16 -4.45
C PRO A 458 22.63 -18.76 -5.59
N ASN A 459 21.55 -18.11 -5.98
CA ASN A 459 20.92 -18.33 -7.26
C ASN A 459 21.55 -17.32 -8.22
N ARG A 460 22.34 -17.81 -9.19
CA ARG A 460 22.91 -16.94 -10.22
C ARG A 460 21.77 -16.36 -11.05
N TRP A 461 21.86 -15.07 -11.35
CA TRP A 461 20.81 -14.34 -12.08
C TRP A 461 20.49 -14.96 -13.46
N TYR A 462 21.44 -15.65 -14.10
CA TYR A 462 21.21 -16.41 -15.34
C TYR A 462 20.74 -17.86 -15.14
N GLU A 463 20.95 -18.46 -13.95
CA GLU A 463 20.40 -19.79 -13.63
C GLU A 463 18.88 -19.74 -13.38
N ARG A 464 18.33 -18.54 -13.11
CA ARG A 464 16.88 -18.24 -13.14
C ARG A 464 16.24 -18.45 -14.53
N TYR A 465 17.06 -18.56 -15.58
CA TYR A 465 16.63 -18.63 -16.98
C TYR A 465 17.13 -19.87 -17.74
N ALA A 466 17.94 -20.73 -17.12
CA ALA A 466 18.67 -21.79 -17.82
C ALA A 466 18.07 -23.20 -17.75
N LYS A 467 16.82 -23.38 -17.28
CA LYS A 467 16.16 -24.70 -17.32
C LYS A 467 14.84 -24.64 -18.04
N THR A 468 14.93 -24.56 -19.37
CA THR A 468 13.93 -25.11 -20.28
C THR A 468 14.66 -26.08 -21.20
N SER A 469 14.51 -27.37 -20.91
CA SER A 469 14.58 -28.44 -21.91
C SER A 469 13.16 -28.89 -22.20
#